data_AF-A0A0L6JSR1-F1
#
_entry.id   AF-A0A0L6JSR1-F1
#
_cell.length_a   1.000
_cell.length_b   1.000
_cell.length_c   1.000
_cell.angle_alpha   90.00
_cell.angle_beta   90.00
_cell.angle_gamma   90.00
#
_symmetry.space_group_name_H-M   'P 1'
#
loop_
_entity.id
_entity.type
_entity.pdbx_description
1 polymer ?
#
loop_
_entity_poly.entity_id
_entity_poly.type
_entity_poly.pdbx_seq_one_letter_code
_entity_poly.pdbx_strand_id
1 'polypeptide(L)'
;MKLNVNCLVCNLKQTIKVTNMLKIDSKKQQEIIREVLLSLAEADFDKCNPEIMKNTWKIITRRTNTQDPYSEIKRKNNLQLLEVFDDVEEFINSSEDEFLSSLKIAIIGNMIDFAANDDFDCEGLNNILKDIKNKELAIDNSKLLFDGLKNSNKCLYIGDNC
;
A
#
# COMPACT_ATOMS: atom_id res chain seq x y z
N MET A 1 -13.43 11.78 4.38
CA MET A 1 -12.49 12.92 4.39
C MET A 1 -12.62 13.69 3.09
N LYS A 2 -12.69 15.03 3.16
CA LYS A 2 -12.63 15.90 1.99
C LYS A 2 -11.19 16.04 1.49
N LEU A 3 -11.02 16.51 0.26
CA LEU A 3 -9.71 16.77 -0.34
C LEU A 3 -8.95 17.81 0.48
N ASN A 4 -7.67 17.56 0.73
CA ASN A 4 -6.76 18.52 1.33
C ASN A 4 -5.78 19.03 0.25
N VAL A 5 -5.27 20.25 0.39
CA VAL A 5 -4.26 20.80 -0.54
C VAL A 5 -3.04 19.88 -0.69
N ASN A 6 -2.62 19.23 0.40
CA ASN A 6 -1.53 18.25 0.37
C ASN A 6 -1.83 17.05 -0.55
N CYS A 7 -3.11 16.71 -0.76
CA CYS A 7 -3.50 15.66 -1.70
C CYS A 7 -3.11 16.01 -3.15
N LEU A 8 -3.18 17.29 -3.55
CA LEU A 8 -2.76 17.71 -4.88
C LEU A 8 -1.25 17.46 -5.08
N VAL A 9 -0.45 17.78 -4.06
CA VAL A 9 1.00 17.53 -4.05
C VAL A 9 1.29 16.02 -4.13
N CYS A 10 0.54 15.20 -3.38
CA CYS A 10 0.68 13.75 -3.43
C CYS A 10 0.34 13.17 -4.82
N ASN A 11 -0.72 13.65 -5.48
CA ASN A 11 -1.06 13.25 -6.85
C ASN A 11 0.06 13.57 -7.85
N LEU A 12 0.65 14.77 -7.74
CA LEU A 12 1.75 15.17 -8.61
C LEU A 12 3.01 14.32 -8.35
N LYS A 13 3.38 14.10 -7.08
CA LYS A 13 4.50 13.22 -6.72
C LYS A 13 4.30 11.80 -7.24
N GLN A 14 3.08 11.27 -7.14
CA GLN A 14 2.74 9.95 -7.65
C GLN A 14 2.90 9.87 -9.17
N THR A 15 2.47 10.91 -9.90
CA THR A 15 2.66 11.00 -11.36
C THR A 15 4.13 10.96 -11.73
N ILE A 16 4.96 11.76 -11.05
CA ILE A 16 6.41 11.79 -11.26
C ILE A 16 7.02 10.40 -10.97
N LYS A 17 6.70 9.80 -9.82
CA LYS A 17 7.17 8.45 -9.44
C LYS A 17 6.87 7.43 -10.53
N VAL A 18 5.63 7.38 -11.01
CA VAL A 18 5.22 6.41 -12.03
C VAL A 18 5.91 6.66 -13.37
N THR A 19 6.01 7.90 -13.82
CA THR A 19 6.70 8.21 -15.08
C THR A 19 8.19 7.87 -15.05
N ASN A 20 8.86 8.09 -13.91
CA ASN A 20 10.27 7.70 -13.72
C ASN A 20 10.43 6.18 -13.71
N MET A 21 9.57 5.48 -12.97
CA MET A 21 9.54 4.02 -12.89
C MET A 21 9.38 3.38 -14.28
N LEU A 22 8.49 3.93 -15.11
CA LEU A 22 8.27 3.48 -16.48
C LEU A 22 9.31 4.00 -17.49
N LYS A 23 10.33 4.74 -17.04
CA LYS A 23 11.39 5.34 -17.88
C LYS A 23 10.83 6.15 -19.06
N ILE A 24 9.75 6.90 -18.81
CA ILE A 24 9.14 7.77 -19.81
C ILE A 24 10.11 8.90 -20.17
N ASP A 25 10.23 9.24 -21.46
CA ASP A 25 11.10 10.32 -21.89
C ASP A 25 10.65 11.68 -21.35
N SER A 26 11.59 12.61 -21.18
CA SER A 26 11.35 13.91 -20.55
C SER A 26 10.22 14.72 -21.22
N LYS A 27 10.14 14.70 -22.56
CA LYS A 27 9.11 15.45 -23.28
C LYS A 27 7.72 14.88 -22.98
N LYS A 28 7.56 13.57 -23.08
CA LYS A 28 6.30 12.89 -22.78
C LYS A 28 5.93 13.00 -21.30
N GLN A 29 6.90 12.94 -20.39
CA GLN A 29 6.69 13.16 -18.96
C GLN A 29 6.13 14.56 -18.69
N GLN A 30 6.70 15.60 -19.31
CA GLN A 30 6.18 16.97 -19.18
C GLN A 30 4.74 17.10 -19.68
N GLU A 31 4.39 16.44 -20.79
CA GLU A 31 3.02 16.43 -21.32
C GLU A 31 2.04 15.76 -20.34
N ILE A 32 2.42 14.63 -19.73
CA ILE A 32 1.61 13.96 -18.69
C ILE A 32 1.42 14.86 -17.47
N ILE A 33 2.51 15.47 -16.98
CA ILE A 33 2.45 16.35 -15.80
C ILE A 33 1.55 17.55 -16.06
N ARG A 34 1.65 18.19 -17.24
CA ARG A 34 0.78 19.32 -17.61
C ARG A 34 -0.69 18.92 -17.57
N GLU A 35 -1.02 17.75 -18.12
CA GLU A 35 -2.40 17.27 -18.14
C GLU A 35 -2.93 16.94 -16.73
N VAL A 36 -2.11 16.32 -15.89
CA VAL A 36 -2.46 16.08 -14.47
C VAL A 36 -2.66 17.40 -13.73
N LEU A 37 -1.79 18.39 -13.91
CA LEU A 37 -1.92 19.70 -13.26
C LEU A 37 -3.23 20.40 -13.66
N LEU A 38 -3.64 20.33 -14.93
CA LEU A 38 -4.93 20.87 -15.36
C LEU A 38 -6.10 20.15 -14.67
N SER A 39 -6.06 18.81 -14.61
CA SER A 39 -7.08 18.04 -13.88
C SER A 39 -7.13 18.35 -12.39
N LEU A 40 -5.99 18.64 -11.76
CA LEU A 40 -5.91 18.99 -10.34
C LEU A 40 -6.35 20.43 -10.07
N ALA A 41 -6.13 21.35 -11.02
CA ALA A 41 -6.59 22.74 -10.92
C ALA A 41 -8.13 22.83 -10.92
N GLU A 42 -8.81 21.87 -11.54
CA GLU A 42 -10.27 21.76 -11.59
C GLU A 42 -10.85 20.81 -10.53
N ALA A 43 -10.04 20.35 -9.56
CA ALA A 43 -10.48 19.38 -8.57
C ALA A 43 -11.55 19.95 -7.63
N ASP A 44 -12.60 19.18 -7.40
CA ASP A 44 -13.64 19.49 -6.43
C ASP A 44 -13.18 19.13 -5.01
N PHE A 45 -13.03 20.16 -4.16
CA PHE A 45 -12.54 20.00 -2.80
C PHE A 45 -13.55 19.35 -1.85
N ASP A 46 -14.82 19.25 -2.24
CA ASP A 46 -15.83 18.52 -1.46
C ASP A 46 -15.74 17.00 -1.64
N LYS A 47 -15.03 16.52 -2.67
CA LYS A 47 -14.78 15.09 -2.91
C LYS A 47 -13.61 14.55 -2.10
N CYS A 48 -13.50 13.22 -1.99
CA CYS A 48 -12.34 12.60 -1.37
C CYS A 48 -11.19 12.40 -2.36
N ASN A 49 -9.95 12.30 -1.84
CA ASN A 49 -8.78 12.12 -2.69
C ASN A 49 -8.84 10.88 -3.60
N PRO A 50 -9.33 9.69 -3.17
CA PRO A 50 -9.50 8.56 -4.07
C PRO A 50 -10.35 8.86 -5.33
N GLU A 51 -11.39 9.67 -5.20
CA GLU A 51 -12.22 10.07 -6.36
C GLU A 51 -11.43 10.98 -7.32
N ILE A 52 -10.64 11.91 -6.79
CA ILE A 52 -9.80 12.82 -7.59
C ILE A 52 -8.64 12.05 -8.27
N MET A 53 -7.96 11.19 -7.50
CA MET A 53 -6.84 10.37 -7.94
C MET A 53 -7.22 9.43 -9.09
N LYS A 54 -8.49 9.02 -9.19
CA LYS A 54 -8.99 8.26 -10.34
C LYS A 54 -8.72 8.96 -11.68
N ASN A 55 -8.85 10.28 -11.73
CA ASN A 55 -8.59 11.04 -12.96
C ASN A 55 -7.09 11.11 -13.27
N THR A 56 -6.25 11.33 -12.25
CA THR A 56 -4.79 11.24 -12.36
C THR A 56 -4.36 9.90 -12.96
N TRP A 57 -4.89 8.78 -12.46
CA TRP A 57 -4.57 7.44 -12.96
C TRP A 57 -5.06 7.19 -14.38
N LYS A 58 -6.25 7.68 -14.75
CA LYS A 58 -6.73 7.60 -16.15
C LYS A 58 -5.78 8.31 -17.11
N ILE A 59 -5.26 9.47 -16.73
CA ILE A 59 -4.29 10.22 -17.54
C ILE A 59 -3.00 9.41 -17.67
N ILE A 60 -2.43 8.94 -16.55
CA ILE A 60 -1.20 8.15 -16.53
C ILE A 60 -1.34 6.94 -17.45
N THR A 61 -2.29 6.04 -17.18
CA THR A 61 -2.46 4.77 -17.91
C THR A 61 -2.71 4.97 -19.40
N ARG A 62 -3.55 5.95 -19.77
CA ARG A 62 -3.81 6.30 -21.18
C ARG A 62 -2.56 6.83 -21.88
N ARG A 63 -1.77 7.68 -21.22
CA ARG A 63 -0.59 8.32 -21.84
C ARG A 63 0.62 7.38 -21.89
N THR A 64 0.73 6.45 -20.94
CA THR A 64 1.82 5.47 -20.88
C THR A 64 1.51 4.18 -21.62
N ASN A 65 0.29 3.96 -22.09
CA ASN A 65 -0.18 2.72 -22.73
C ASN A 65 0.04 1.48 -21.84
N THR A 66 -0.03 1.64 -20.52
CA THR A 66 -0.02 0.51 -19.57
C THR A 66 -1.23 0.60 -18.64
N GLN A 67 -1.92 -0.52 -18.46
CA GLN A 67 -3.06 -0.64 -17.56
C GLN A 67 -2.63 -0.78 -16.10
N ASP A 68 -1.42 -1.29 -15.86
CA ASP A 68 -0.88 -1.53 -14.52
C ASP A 68 0.61 -1.20 -14.46
N PRO A 69 0.94 0.08 -14.20
CA PRO A 69 2.33 0.52 -14.07
C PRO A 69 3.11 -0.24 -12.99
N TYR A 70 2.45 -0.78 -11.97
CA TYR A 70 3.08 -1.42 -10.83
C TYR A 70 3.17 -2.95 -10.95
N SER A 71 2.74 -3.54 -12.06
CA SER A 71 2.65 -5.00 -12.23
C SER A 71 3.93 -5.75 -11.87
N GLU A 72 5.10 -5.27 -12.30
CA GLU A 72 6.39 -5.89 -11.99
C GLU A 72 6.78 -5.76 -10.51
N ILE A 73 6.56 -4.59 -9.92
CA ILE A 73 6.82 -4.33 -8.49
C ILE A 73 5.95 -5.24 -7.63
N LYS A 74 4.64 -5.32 -7.92
CA LYS A 74 3.72 -6.21 -7.22
C LYS A 74 4.16 -7.67 -7.35
N ARG A 75 4.58 -8.09 -8.55
CA ARG A 75 5.09 -9.45 -8.74
C ARG A 75 6.34 -9.72 -7.88
N LYS A 76 7.29 -8.78 -7.83
CA LYS A 76 8.51 -8.89 -6.99
C LYS A 76 8.13 -8.98 -5.50
N ASN A 77 7.28 -8.07 -5.03
CA ASN A 77 6.83 -8.04 -3.64
C ASN A 77 6.13 -9.34 -3.23
N ASN A 78 5.21 -9.84 -4.06
CA ASN A 78 4.52 -11.10 -3.77
C ASN A 78 5.47 -12.29 -3.67
N LEU A 79 6.48 -12.37 -4.55
CA LEU A 79 7.48 -13.45 -4.48
C LEU A 79 8.32 -13.36 -3.20
N GLN A 80 8.79 -12.17 -2.83
CA GLN A 80 9.55 -11.96 -1.60
C GLN A 80 8.72 -12.26 -0.35
N LEU A 81 7.43 -11.93 -0.35
CA LEU A 81 6.52 -12.27 0.74
C LEU A 81 6.27 -13.79 0.86
N LEU A 82 6.23 -14.50 -0.25
CA LEU A 82 6.06 -15.96 -0.24
C LEU A 82 7.30 -16.68 0.31
N GLU A 83 8.50 -16.12 0.13
CA GLU A 83 9.74 -16.69 0.67
C GLU A 83 9.78 -16.69 2.20
N VAL A 84 9.05 -15.77 2.84
CA VAL A 84 9.03 -15.59 4.30
C VAL A 84 7.73 -16.06 4.95
N PHE A 85 6.82 -16.67 4.17
CA PHE A 85 5.50 -17.04 4.63
C PHE A 85 5.55 -18.03 5.81
N ASP A 86 6.34 -19.09 5.68
CA ASP A 86 6.45 -20.14 6.71
C ASP A 86 7.00 -19.57 8.03
N ASP A 87 7.99 -18.67 7.98
CA ASP A 87 8.56 -18.00 9.17
C ASP A 87 7.50 -17.13 9.87
N VAL A 88 6.67 -16.43 9.10
CA VAL A 88 5.58 -15.60 9.64
C VAL A 88 4.50 -16.47 10.27
N GLU A 89 4.16 -17.60 9.64
CA GLU A 89 3.21 -18.56 10.18
C GLU A 89 3.72 -19.19 11.49
N GLU A 90 4.99 -19.59 11.54
CA GLU A 90 5.62 -20.10 12.77
C GLU A 90 5.64 -19.06 13.88
N PHE A 91 5.95 -17.79 13.57
CA PHE A 91 5.90 -16.70 14.54
C PHE A 91 4.50 -16.51 15.14
N ILE A 92 3.45 -16.55 14.30
CA ILE A 92 2.06 -16.42 14.77
C ILE A 92 1.70 -17.61 15.68
N ASN A 93 1.96 -18.83 15.23
CA ASN A 93 1.60 -20.06 15.94
C ASN A 93 2.37 -20.24 17.27
N SER A 94 3.56 -19.64 17.40
CA SER A 94 4.36 -19.68 18.63
C SER A 94 4.08 -18.50 19.58
N SER A 95 3.18 -17.59 19.21
CA SER A 95 2.87 -16.41 20.02
C SER A 95 1.86 -16.69 21.13
N GLU A 96 1.92 -15.91 22.22
CA GLU A 96 0.98 -16.04 23.35
C GLU A 96 -0.47 -15.69 22.96
N ASP A 97 -0.63 -14.79 21.98
CA ASP A 97 -1.92 -14.39 21.40
C ASP A 97 -1.82 -14.42 19.87
N GLU A 98 -2.19 -15.56 19.28
CA GLU A 98 -2.17 -15.80 17.84
C GLU A 98 -3.00 -14.76 17.07
N PHE A 99 -4.13 -14.34 17.63
CA PHE A 99 -5.04 -13.41 16.96
C PHE A 99 -4.47 -12.01 16.91
N LEU A 100 -3.97 -11.50 18.03
CA LEU A 100 -3.32 -10.18 18.08
C LEU A 100 -2.05 -10.17 17.23
N SER A 101 -1.25 -11.23 17.25
CA SER A 101 -0.05 -11.36 16.41
C SER A 101 -0.41 -11.32 14.93
N SER A 102 -1.45 -12.05 14.50
CA SER A 102 -1.97 -12.03 13.13
C SER A 102 -2.41 -10.63 12.70
N LEU A 103 -3.09 -9.89 13.58
CA LEU A 103 -3.50 -8.50 13.31
C LEU A 103 -2.29 -7.58 13.15
N LYS A 104 -1.30 -7.67 14.04
CA LYS A 104 -0.08 -6.84 13.94
C LYS A 104 0.69 -7.12 12.65
N ILE A 105 0.77 -8.40 12.25
CA ILE A 105 1.38 -8.81 10.98
C ILE A 105 0.60 -8.22 9.80
N ALA A 106 -0.73 -8.30 9.78
CA ALA A 106 -1.55 -7.72 8.72
C ALA A 106 -1.38 -6.19 8.60
N ILE A 107 -1.24 -5.48 9.73
CA ILE A 107 -0.99 -4.03 9.75
C ILE A 107 0.39 -3.70 9.18
N ILE A 108 1.43 -4.39 9.65
CA ILE A 108 2.80 -4.10 9.24
C ILE A 108 3.09 -4.57 7.82
N GLY A 109 2.45 -5.64 7.34
CA GLY A 109 2.50 -6.02 5.94
C GLY A 109 2.15 -4.86 5.00
N ASN A 110 1.24 -3.96 5.42
CA ASN A 110 0.89 -2.76 4.65
C ASN A 110 1.95 -1.65 4.66
N MET A 111 2.95 -1.74 5.53
CA MET A 111 4.06 -0.79 5.66
C MET A 111 5.34 -1.26 4.99
N ILE A 112 5.46 -2.55 4.67
CA ILE A 112 6.68 -3.10 4.09
C ILE A 112 6.69 -2.81 2.58
N ASP A 113 7.68 -2.03 2.14
CA ASP A 113 7.98 -1.83 0.71
C ASP A 113 9.17 -2.73 0.32
N PHE A 114 8.89 -3.99 -0.03
CA PHE A 114 9.90 -4.97 -0.44
C PHE A 114 10.63 -4.58 -1.73
N ALA A 115 10.04 -3.70 -2.55
CA ALA A 115 10.63 -3.24 -3.82
C ALA A 115 11.61 -2.07 -3.64
N ALA A 116 11.58 -1.37 -2.50
CA ALA A 116 12.48 -0.26 -2.22
C ALA A 116 13.83 -0.71 -1.62
N ASN A 117 13.89 -1.90 -1.02
CA ASN A 117 15.10 -2.49 -0.46
C ASN A 117 15.45 -3.75 -1.25
N ASP A 118 16.47 -3.66 -2.10
CA ASP A 118 17.02 -4.83 -2.80
C ASP A 118 17.63 -5.86 -1.82
N ASP A 119 17.86 -5.46 -0.56
CA ASP A 119 18.38 -6.28 0.54
C ASP A 119 17.32 -6.65 1.59
N PHE A 120 16.04 -6.84 1.21
CA PHE A 120 15.10 -7.46 2.16
C PHE A 120 15.42 -8.95 2.27
N ASP A 121 16.25 -9.28 3.24
CA ASP A 121 16.68 -10.64 3.58
C ASP A 121 15.95 -11.17 4.83
N CYS A 122 16.31 -12.37 5.26
CA CYS A 122 15.82 -12.95 6.52
C CYS A 122 16.11 -12.05 7.74
N GLU A 123 17.15 -11.21 7.71
CA GLU A 123 17.50 -10.31 8.80
C GLU A 123 16.50 -9.15 8.90
N GLY A 124 16.08 -8.59 7.77
CA GLY A 124 15.01 -7.61 7.66
C GLY A 124 13.68 -8.11 8.23
N LEU A 125 13.27 -9.32 7.85
CA LEU A 125 12.08 -9.97 8.42
C LEU A 125 12.21 -10.17 9.93
N ASN A 126 13.33 -10.74 10.40
CA ASN A 126 13.56 -10.99 11.81
C ASN A 126 13.50 -9.72 12.66
N ASN A 127 14.02 -8.60 12.14
CA ASN A 127 13.92 -7.30 12.80
C ASN A 127 12.47 -6.83 12.88
N ILE A 128 11.69 -7.01 11.82
CA ILE A 128 10.25 -6.70 11.81
C ILE A 128 9.49 -7.56 12.84
N LEU A 129 9.72 -8.87 12.86
CA LEU A 129 9.06 -9.79 13.80
C LEU A 129 9.42 -9.48 15.26
N LYS A 130 10.69 -9.15 15.54
CA LYS A 130 11.13 -8.69 16.88
C LYS A 130 10.46 -7.39 17.28
N ASP A 131 10.39 -6.43 16.35
CA ASP A 131 9.72 -5.15 16.57
C ASP A 131 8.22 -5.34 16.88
N ILE A 132 7.55 -6.24 16.16
CA ILE A 132 6.12 -6.54 16.32
C ILE A 132 5.80 -7.01 17.73
N LYS A 133 6.65 -7.87 18.28
CA LYS A 133 6.47 -8.44 19.62
C LYS A 133 6.37 -7.35 20.68
N ASN A 134 7.14 -6.28 20.54
CA ASN A 134 7.25 -5.21 21.54
C ASN A 134 6.41 -3.96 21.22
N LYS A 135 5.85 -3.85 20.01
CA LYS A 135 5.02 -2.71 19.61
C LYS A 135 3.58 -2.87 20.10
N GLU A 136 3.07 -1.84 20.76
CA GLU A 136 1.66 -1.72 21.11
C GLU A 136 0.89 -0.99 20.02
N LEU A 137 -0.37 -1.37 19.84
CA LEU A 137 -1.27 -0.63 18.96
C LEU A 137 -1.70 0.65 19.67
N ALA A 138 -1.55 1.81 19.01
CA ALA A 138 -1.97 3.09 19.58
C ALA A 138 -3.48 3.13 19.90
N ILE A 139 -4.27 2.38 19.13
CA ILE A 139 -5.68 2.10 19.38
C ILE A 139 -5.85 0.58 19.19
N ASP A 140 -6.18 -0.12 20.27
CA ASP A 140 -6.34 -1.58 20.25
C ASP A 140 -7.82 -1.97 20.47
N ASN A 141 -8.50 -2.28 19.38
CA ASN A 141 -9.85 -2.84 19.38
C ASN A 141 -9.85 -4.33 18.96
N SER A 142 -8.70 -5.02 19.03
CA SER A 142 -8.56 -6.42 18.63
C SER A 142 -9.59 -7.33 19.30
N LYS A 143 -9.78 -7.19 20.61
CA LYS A 143 -10.79 -7.97 21.34
C LYS A 143 -12.21 -7.79 20.81
N LEU A 144 -12.61 -6.54 20.53
CA LEU A 144 -13.93 -6.24 19.97
C LEU A 144 -14.10 -6.86 18.58
N LEU A 145 -13.03 -6.84 17.77
CA LEU A 145 -13.02 -7.50 16.47
C LEU A 145 -13.13 -9.03 16.61
N PHE A 146 -12.37 -9.65 17.52
CA PHE A 146 -12.40 -11.08 17.78
C PHE A 146 -13.80 -11.55 18.21
N ASP A 147 -14.40 -10.86 19.17
CA ASP A 147 -15.75 -11.15 19.65
C ASP A 147 -16.80 -10.97 18.53
N GLY A 148 -16.63 -9.96 17.68
CA GLY A 148 -17.47 -9.73 16.51
C GLY A 148 -17.35 -10.86 15.47
N LEU A 149 -16.13 -11.32 15.19
CA LEU A 149 -15.87 -12.41 14.26
C LEU A 149 -16.44 -13.74 14.75
N LYS A 150 -16.27 -14.06 16.05
CA LYS A 150 -16.78 -15.29 16.66
C LYS A 150 -18.30 -15.43 16.55
N ASN A 151 -19.02 -14.31 16.56
CA ASN A 151 -20.49 -14.28 16.48
C ASN A 151 -21.01 -14.06 15.05
N SER A 152 -20.13 -13.96 14.05
CA SER A 152 -20.52 -13.72 12.66
C SER A 152 -20.43 -14.99 11.83
N ASN A 153 -21.41 -15.18 10.94
CA ASN A 153 -21.38 -16.24 9.92
C ASN A 153 -20.70 -15.80 8.62
N LYS A 154 -20.35 -14.51 8.48
CA LYS A 154 -19.77 -13.93 7.26
C LYS A 154 -18.76 -12.84 7.61
N CYS A 155 -17.62 -12.85 6.93
CA CYS A 155 -16.60 -11.80 7.04
C CYS A 155 -16.29 -11.24 5.65
N LEU A 156 -16.25 -9.91 5.52
CA LEU A 156 -15.74 -9.21 4.35
C LEU A 156 -14.34 -8.69 4.68
N TYR A 157 -13.32 -9.27 4.06
CA TYR A 157 -11.94 -8.83 4.20
C TYR A 157 -11.54 -7.98 2.98
N ILE A 158 -11.27 -6.69 3.20
CA ILE A 158 -10.90 -5.74 2.13
C ILE A 158 -9.38 -5.61 2.13
N GLY A 159 -8.72 -6.06 1.06
CA GLY A 159 -7.28 -5.86 0.86
C GLY A 159 -6.93 -4.43 0.44
N ASP A 160 -5.65 -4.07 0.58
CA ASP A 160 -5.11 -2.76 0.20
C ASP A 160 -3.99 -2.92 -0.84
N ASN A 161 -2.81 -3.38 -0.42
CA ASN A 161 -1.65 -3.58 -1.28
C ASN A 161 -1.42 -5.06 -1.62
N CYS A 162 -0.67 -5.28 -2.69
CA CYS A 162 -0.11 -6.56 -3.12
C CYS A 162 1.21 -6.36 -3.86
#